data_AF-A3DEF3-F1
#
_entry.id   AF-A3DEF3-F1
#
_cell.length_a   1.000
_cell.length_b   1.000
_cell.length_c   1.000
_cell.angle_alpha   90.00
_cell.angle_beta   90.00
_cell.angle_gamma   90.00
#
_symmetry.space_group_name_H-M   'P 1'
#
loop_
_entity.id
_entity.type
_entity.pdbx_description
1 polymer ?
#
loop_
_entity_poly.entity_id
_entity_poly.type
_entity_poly.pdbx_seq_one_letter_code
_entity_poly.pdbx_strand_id
1 'polypeptide(L)'
;MAKLFKNLNNNQGMTLVEVVVALALLGILVVPITIGFMNTIRIAKLIERQTEVNAVSEVVKDQVAEALIQQNYPLTLLESAPTGTEWYLRPFIADAKSTPNVEKKSPNLAVVYSSGAKNEKYFYTVSYKHESCYDPEYPYTYHVIVNILTKNNKGEIETLNTFKIAANVNTTL
;
A
#
# COMPACT_ATOMS: atom_id res chain seq x y z
N MET A 1 23.20 -52.09 25.26
CA MET A 1 22.34 -50.89 25.24
C MET A 1 21.69 -50.79 23.87
N ALA A 2 20.56 -51.47 23.68
CA ALA A 2 19.65 -51.34 22.52
C ALA A 2 18.39 -52.15 22.86
N LYS A 3 17.39 -51.50 23.46
CA LYS A 3 16.12 -52.16 23.79
C LYS A 3 15.30 -52.25 22.50
N LEU A 4 15.04 -53.49 22.10
CA LEU A 4 14.13 -53.97 21.07
C LEU A 4 13.14 -52.91 20.52
N PHE A 5 13.33 -52.48 19.27
CA PHE A 5 12.20 -52.23 18.39
C PHE A 5 11.58 -53.59 18.06
N LYS A 6 10.69 -54.05 18.95
CA LYS A 6 9.86 -55.23 18.71
C LYS A 6 8.96 -54.88 17.53
N ASN A 7 9.14 -55.60 16.41
CA ASN A 7 8.34 -55.46 15.19
C ASN A 7 6.84 -55.40 15.52
N LEU A 8 6.22 -54.24 15.28
CA LEU A 8 4.77 -54.02 15.31
C LEU A 8 4.12 -54.52 14.01
N ASN A 9 4.56 -55.67 13.48
CA ASN A 9 3.84 -56.30 12.38
C ASN A 9 2.70 -57.13 12.96
N ASN A 10 1.54 -56.49 13.14
CA ASN A 10 0.28 -57.18 13.33
C ASN A 10 -0.27 -57.58 11.96
N ASN A 11 -0.31 -58.88 11.66
CA ASN A 11 -0.87 -59.43 10.42
C ASN A 11 -2.41 -59.60 10.47
N GLN A 12 -3.08 -59.04 11.48
CA GLN A 12 -4.54 -59.01 11.55
C GLN A 12 -5.06 -57.79 10.78
N GLY A 13 -5.93 -58.01 9.79
CA GLY A 13 -6.57 -56.93 9.04
C GLY A 13 -7.40 -56.00 9.93
N MET A 14 -7.56 -54.74 9.51
CA MET A 14 -8.32 -53.74 10.25
C MET A 14 -9.82 -54.10 10.27
N THR A 15 -10.45 -54.02 11.44
CA THR A 15 -11.90 -54.26 11.53
C THR A 15 -12.68 -53.08 10.95
N LEU A 16 -13.86 -53.32 10.38
CA LEU A 16 -14.72 -52.23 9.84
C LEU A 16 -15.03 -51.15 10.89
N VAL A 17 -15.15 -51.55 12.16
CA VAL A 17 -15.41 -50.61 13.28
C VAL A 17 -14.21 -49.69 13.50
N GLU A 18 -12.99 -50.22 13.50
CA GLU A 18 -11.78 -49.39 13.62
C GLU A 18 -11.63 -48.41 12.46
N VAL A 19 -11.96 -48.83 11.23
CA VAL A 19 -11.96 -47.94 10.05
C VAL A 19 -12.96 -46.80 10.23
N VAL A 20 -14.19 -47.10 10.65
CA VAL A 20 -15.24 -46.08 10.84
C VAL A 20 -14.86 -45.10 11.95
N VAL A 21 -14.33 -45.59 13.07
CA VAL A 21 -13.87 -44.73 14.18
C VAL A 21 -12.69 -43.86 13.74
N ALA A 22 -11.73 -44.40 12.99
CA ALA A 22 -10.60 -43.64 12.48
C ALA A 22 -11.05 -42.52 11.51
N LEU A 23 -11.99 -42.80 10.61
CA LEU A 23 -12.54 -41.81 9.69
C LEU A 23 -13.34 -40.72 10.43
N ALA A 24 -14.09 -41.09 11.48
CA ALA A 24 -14.81 -40.13 12.30
C ALA A 24 -13.85 -39.17 13.03
N LEU A 25 -12.80 -39.71 13.67
CA LEU A 25 -11.77 -38.91 14.34
C LEU A 25 -11.01 -38.03 13.33
N LEU A 26 -10.69 -38.56 12.15
CA LEU A 26 -10.05 -37.79 11.09
C LEU A 26 -10.93 -36.63 10.62
N GLY A 27 -12.25 -36.85 10.44
CA GLY A 27 -13.19 -35.78 10.09
C GLY A 27 -13.25 -34.68 11.15
N ILE A 28 -13.31 -35.06 12.42
CA ILE A 28 -13.32 -34.11 13.56
C ILE A 28 -12.05 -33.26 13.58
N LEU A 29 -10.89 -33.84 13.22
CA LEU A 29 -9.61 -33.13 13.24
C LEU A 29 -9.36 -32.29 11.97
N VAL A 30 -9.70 -32.80 10.79
CA VAL A 30 -9.36 -32.16 9.51
C VAL A 30 -10.12 -30.85 9.28
N VAL A 31 -11.40 -30.78 9.68
CA VAL A 31 -12.23 -29.58 9.47
C VAL A 31 -11.66 -28.34 10.15
N PRO A 32 -11.39 -28.33 11.47
CA PRO A 32 -10.85 -27.15 12.14
C PRO A 32 -9.44 -26.80 11.65
N ILE A 33 -8.60 -27.79 11.31
CA ILE A 33 -7.26 -27.55 10.75
C ILE A 33 -7.36 -26.82 9.41
N THR A 34 -8.28 -27.25 8.53
CA THR A 34 -8.46 -26.65 7.22
C THR A 34 -8.97 -25.21 7.33
N ILE A 35 -9.93 -24.96 8.23
CA ILE A 35 -10.43 -23.59 8.49
C ILE A 35 -9.30 -22.70 9.01
N GLY A 36 -8.51 -23.19 9.97
CA GLY A 36 -7.35 -22.48 10.50
C GLY A 36 -6.35 -22.11 9.40
N PHE A 37 -5.98 -23.10 8.58
CA PHE A 37 -5.03 -22.91 7.49
C PHE A 37 -5.53 -21.89 6.44
N MET A 38 -6.81 -21.98 6.03
CA MET A 38 -7.39 -21.03 5.09
C MET A 38 -7.39 -19.59 5.64
N ASN A 39 -7.70 -19.42 6.92
CA ASN A 39 -7.66 -18.11 7.57
C ASN A 39 -6.22 -17.56 7.61
N THR A 40 -5.24 -18.39 7.94
CA THR A 40 -3.83 -17.99 7.93
C THR A 40 -3.38 -17.55 6.55
N ILE A 41 -3.74 -18.28 5.47
CA ILE A 41 -3.44 -17.86 4.09
C ILE A 41 -4.07 -16.50 3.77
N ARG A 42 -5.33 -16.30 4.17
CA ARG A 42 -6.02 -15.04 3.92
C ARG A 42 -5.33 -13.87 4.63
N ILE A 43 -4.96 -14.06 5.89
CA ILE A 43 -4.25 -13.05 6.69
C ILE A 43 -2.87 -12.76 6.08
N ALA A 44 -2.12 -13.79 5.67
CA ALA A 44 -0.83 -13.63 5.03
C ALA A 44 -0.93 -12.74 3.77
N LYS A 45 -1.93 -12.97 2.91
CA LYS A 45 -2.17 -12.13 1.73
C LYS A 45 -2.54 -10.68 2.08
N LEU A 46 -3.25 -10.44 3.19
CA LEU A 46 -3.54 -9.09 3.65
C LEU A 46 -2.28 -8.38 4.16
N ILE A 47 -1.43 -9.11 4.89
CA ILE A 47 -0.14 -8.60 5.37
C ILE A 47 0.77 -8.25 4.17
N GLU A 48 0.92 -9.15 3.21
CA GLU A 48 1.71 -8.91 1.99
C GLU A 48 1.25 -7.62 1.27
N ARG A 49 -0.05 -7.48 1.03
CA ARG A 49 -0.62 -6.26 0.42
C ARG A 49 -0.33 -5.01 1.24
N GLN A 50 -0.47 -5.08 2.56
CA GLN A 50 -0.19 -3.93 3.42
C GLN A 50 1.29 -3.56 3.42
N THR A 51 2.19 -4.56 3.43
CA THR A 51 3.64 -4.34 3.34
C THR A 51 4.02 -3.69 2.02
N GLU A 52 3.45 -4.14 0.89
CA GLU A 52 3.65 -3.50 -0.41
C GLU A 52 3.20 -2.04 -0.41
N VAL A 53 1.98 -1.76 0.07
CA VAL A 53 1.43 -0.39 0.14
C VAL A 53 2.27 0.49 1.07
N ASN A 54 2.77 -0.04 2.18
CA ASN A 54 3.63 0.69 3.10
C ASN A 54 4.98 1.05 2.46
N ALA A 55 5.62 0.11 1.78
CA ALA A 55 6.88 0.35 1.07
C ALA A 55 6.69 1.40 -0.04
N VAL A 56 5.59 1.33 -0.80
CA VAL A 56 5.24 2.35 -1.80
C VAL A 56 4.97 3.71 -1.14
N SER A 57 4.26 3.72 -0.02
CA SER A 57 3.96 4.95 0.71
C SER A 57 5.23 5.65 1.18
N GLU A 58 6.25 4.90 1.58
CA GLU A 58 7.56 5.44 1.98
C GLU A 58 8.27 6.13 0.80
N VAL A 59 8.36 5.47 -0.36
CA VAL A 59 8.93 6.07 -1.58
C VAL A 59 8.18 7.35 -1.97
N VAL A 60 6.85 7.33 -1.92
CA VAL A 60 6.03 8.51 -2.25
C VAL A 60 6.22 9.62 -1.22
N LYS A 61 6.38 9.29 0.07
CA LYS A 61 6.69 10.28 1.11
C LYS A 61 7.96 11.03 0.78
N ASP A 62 9.03 10.31 0.44
CA ASP A 62 10.31 10.92 0.10
C ASP A 62 10.17 11.80 -1.14
N GLN A 63 9.52 11.31 -2.20
CA GLN A 63 9.34 12.07 -3.44
C GLN A 63 8.54 13.36 -3.23
N VAL A 64 7.45 13.30 -2.48
CA VAL A 64 6.60 14.46 -2.25
C VAL A 64 7.24 15.41 -1.24
N ALA A 65 7.98 14.91 -0.25
CA ALA A 65 8.76 15.75 0.66
C ALA A 65 9.85 16.52 -0.09
N GLU A 66 10.61 15.87 -0.97
CA GLU A 66 11.58 16.54 -1.84
C GLU A 66 10.89 17.55 -2.78
N ALA A 67 9.72 17.21 -3.32
CA ALA A 67 8.93 18.12 -4.15
C ALA A 67 8.36 19.33 -3.40
N LEU A 68 8.15 19.20 -2.10
CA LEU A 68 7.84 20.34 -1.25
C LEU A 68 9.09 21.18 -1.03
N ILE A 69 10.21 20.58 -0.62
CA ILE A 69 11.42 21.31 -0.24
C ILE A 69 12.05 22.04 -1.44
N GLN A 70 12.23 21.36 -2.57
CA GLN A 70 12.92 21.88 -3.74
C GLN A 70 11.96 22.56 -4.73
N GLN A 71 12.37 23.69 -5.30
CA GLN A 71 11.51 24.49 -6.18
C GLN A 71 11.09 23.77 -7.47
N ASN A 72 12.01 23.03 -8.08
CA ASN A 72 11.87 22.43 -9.41
C ASN A 72 12.08 20.92 -9.39
N TYR A 73 11.57 20.22 -8.37
CA TYR A 73 11.62 18.77 -8.35
C TYR A 73 10.50 18.18 -9.22
N PRO A 74 10.83 17.43 -10.28
CA PRO A 74 9.83 16.88 -11.19
C PRO A 74 9.20 15.62 -10.59
N LEU A 75 7.87 15.61 -10.50
CA LEU A 75 7.10 14.40 -10.23
C LEU A 75 6.63 13.81 -11.56
N THR A 76 6.80 12.50 -11.73
CA THR A 76 6.50 11.83 -13.00
C THR A 76 5.00 11.62 -13.15
N LEU A 77 4.43 12.02 -14.29
CA LEU A 77 3.05 11.71 -14.64
C LEU A 77 2.89 10.22 -14.94
N LEU A 78 1.76 9.64 -14.51
CA LEU A 78 1.40 8.27 -14.86
C LEU A 78 1.15 8.12 -16.36
N GLU A 79 0.40 9.06 -16.92
CA GLU A 79 0.06 9.14 -18.34
C GLU A 79 0.69 10.42 -18.91
N SER A 80 1.43 10.29 -20.01
CA SER A 80 2.11 11.44 -20.62
C SER A 80 1.08 12.43 -21.17
N ALA A 81 1.20 13.69 -20.77
CA ALA A 81 0.38 14.77 -21.31
C ALA A 81 1.07 15.42 -22.52
N PRO A 82 0.33 16.08 -23.43
CA PRO A 82 0.92 16.84 -24.54
C PRO A 82 1.91 17.92 -24.06
N THR A 83 1.73 18.38 -22.82
CA THR A 83 2.53 19.41 -22.16
C THR A 83 3.80 18.88 -21.49
N GLY A 84 4.05 17.56 -21.50
CA GLY A 84 5.24 16.94 -20.91
C GLY A 84 4.95 15.67 -20.10
N THR A 85 5.99 15.13 -19.49
CA THR A 85 5.93 13.92 -18.63
C THR A 85 6.09 14.23 -17.14
N GLU A 86 6.27 15.50 -16.81
CA GLU A 86 6.62 15.99 -15.48
C GLU A 86 5.55 16.93 -14.94
N TRP A 87 5.42 16.95 -13.62
CA TRP A 87 4.51 17.81 -12.87
C TRP A 87 5.21 18.36 -11.62
N TYR A 88 4.92 19.61 -11.26
CA TYR A 88 5.62 20.32 -10.21
C TYR A 88 4.67 20.73 -9.07
N LEU A 89 5.02 20.36 -7.84
CA LEU A 89 4.15 20.53 -6.68
C LEU A 89 4.05 21.99 -6.20
N ARG A 90 5.17 22.71 -6.14
CA ARG A 90 5.20 24.09 -5.62
C ARG A 90 4.37 25.07 -6.47
N PRO A 91 4.47 25.10 -7.82
CA PRO A 91 3.58 25.93 -8.64
C PRO A 91 2.10 25.62 -8.44
N PHE A 92 1.77 24.34 -8.22
CA PHE A 92 0.40 23.91 -7.92
C PHE A 92 -0.10 24.45 -6.58
N ILE A 93 0.73 24.44 -5.53
CA ILE A 93 0.37 25.03 -4.23
C ILE A 93 0.20 26.55 -4.36
N ALA A 94 1.11 27.23 -5.06
CA ALA A 94 1.03 28.67 -5.30
C ALA A 94 -0.27 29.06 -6.01
N ASP A 95 -0.65 28.33 -7.06
CA ASP A 95 -1.93 28.50 -7.76
C ASP A 95 -3.14 28.23 -6.85
N ALA A 96 -3.06 27.27 -5.94
CA ALA A 96 -4.13 26.97 -4.99
C ALA A 96 -4.36 28.07 -3.94
N LYS A 97 -3.35 28.92 -3.66
CA LYS A 97 -3.50 30.07 -2.75
C LYS A 97 -4.52 31.09 -3.26
N SER A 98 -4.67 31.22 -4.59
CA SER A 98 -5.63 32.15 -5.20
C SER A 98 -7.09 31.76 -4.94
N THR A 99 -7.34 30.48 -4.65
CA THR A 99 -8.69 29.92 -4.40
C THR A 99 -8.68 29.08 -3.10
N PRO A 100 -8.56 29.72 -1.92
CA PRO A 100 -8.15 29.03 -0.70
C PRO A 100 -9.15 27.98 -0.18
N ASN A 101 -10.42 28.12 -0.55
CA ASN A 101 -11.51 27.24 -0.10
C ASN A 101 -11.77 26.06 -1.07
N VAL A 102 -11.06 25.99 -2.20
CA VAL A 102 -11.24 24.96 -3.22
C VAL A 102 -10.14 23.90 -3.05
N GLU A 103 -10.53 22.64 -2.90
CA GLU A 103 -9.57 21.53 -2.97
C GLU A 103 -9.13 21.35 -4.44
N LYS A 104 -7.84 21.51 -4.69
CA LYS A 104 -7.22 21.16 -5.96
C LYS A 104 -6.57 19.78 -5.84
N LYS A 105 -6.60 19.02 -6.93
CA LYS A 105 -5.98 17.69 -7.02
C LYS A 105 -4.99 17.66 -8.19
N SER A 106 -3.86 17.01 -7.98
CA SER A 106 -2.90 16.74 -9.05
C SER A 106 -3.47 15.74 -10.06
N PRO A 107 -2.88 15.65 -11.27
CA PRO A 107 -3.01 14.48 -12.12
C PRO A 107 -2.53 13.19 -11.42
N ASN A 108 -2.80 12.04 -12.02
CA ASN A 108 -2.23 10.76 -11.56
C ASN A 108 -0.71 10.76 -11.78
N LEU A 109 0.03 10.55 -10.69
CA LEU A 109 1.50 10.54 -10.66
C LEU A 109 2.00 9.10 -10.52
N ALA A 110 3.04 8.75 -11.26
CA ALA A 110 3.69 7.45 -11.18
C ALA A 110 4.59 7.39 -9.94
N VAL A 111 4.58 6.26 -9.23
CA VAL A 111 5.60 5.97 -8.22
C VAL A 111 6.88 5.55 -8.94
N VAL A 112 7.96 6.29 -8.73
CA VAL A 112 9.27 5.99 -9.34
C VAL A 112 10.25 5.57 -8.25
N TYR A 113 10.87 4.41 -8.38
CA TYR A 113 11.89 3.97 -7.44
C TYR A 113 13.20 4.72 -7.67
N SER A 114 14.11 4.69 -6.68
CA SER A 114 15.46 5.26 -6.82
C SER A 114 16.26 4.68 -8.01
N SER A 115 15.90 3.48 -8.47
CA SER A 115 16.45 2.85 -9.68
C SER A 115 15.95 3.47 -11.00
N GLY A 116 14.97 4.37 -10.95
CA GLY A 116 14.26 4.90 -12.12
C GLY A 116 13.13 3.99 -12.63
N ALA A 117 12.97 2.79 -12.06
CA ALA A 117 11.86 1.91 -12.40
C ALA A 117 10.52 2.49 -11.91
N LYS A 118 9.48 2.40 -12.74
CA LYS A 118 8.12 2.82 -12.37
C LYS A 118 7.37 1.67 -11.73
N ASN A 119 6.58 1.96 -10.71
CA ASN A 119 5.62 1.00 -10.20
C ASN A 119 4.43 0.91 -11.17
N GLU A 120 4.14 -0.29 -11.65
CA GLU A 120 3.04 -0.52 -12.61
C GLU A 120 1.68 -0.72 -11.93
N LYS A 121 1.68 -1.07 -10.65
CA LYS A 121 0.49 -1.44 -9.88
C LYS A 121 -0.10 -0.25 -9.13
N TYR A 122 0.77 0.58 -8.56
CA TYR A 122 0.41 1.68 -7.68
C TYR A 122 0.84 3.02 -8.26
N PHE A 123 -0.02 4.02 -8.09
CA PHE A 123 0.19 5.40 -8.47
C PHE A 123 -0.38 6.29 -7.37
N TYR A 124 -0.19 7.61 -7.45
CA TYR A 124 -0.66 8.51 -6.40
C TYR A 124 -1.17 9.83 -6.93
N THR A 125 -1.89 10.55 -6.08
CA THR A 125 -2.32 11.94 -6.32
C THR A 125 -2.02 12.79 -5.10
N VAL A 126 -1.83 14.08 -5.32
CA VAL A 126 -1.65 15.08 -4.28
C VAL A 126 -2.85 16.02 -4.26
N SER A 127 -3.51 16.10 -3.12
CA SER A 127 -4.60 17.02 -2.82
C SER A 127 -4.09 18.18 -1.98
N TYR A 128 -4.56 19.39 -2.27
CA TYR A 128 -4.27 20.58 -1.49
C TYR A 128 -5.47 21.52 -1.42
N LYS A 129 -5.83 21.93 -0.20
CA LYS A 129 -6.82 22.97 0.07
C LYS A 129 -6.19 23.97 1.03
N HIS A 130 -5.91 25.19 0.58
CA HIS A 130 -5.08 26.15 1.31
C HIS A 130 -5.60 26.40 2.74
N GLU A 131 -6.90 26.65 2.91
CA GLU A 131 -7.52 26.92 4.21
C GLU A 131 -7.27 25.81 5.25
N SER A 132 -7.23 24.54 4.82
CA SER A 132 -6.94 23.43 5.73
C SER A 132 -5.46 23.04 5.78
N CYS A 133 -4.70 23.40 4.74
CA CYS A 133 -3.35 22.90 4.49
C CYS A 133 -2.23 23.88 4.83
N TYR A 134 -2.58 25.13 5.12
CA TYR A 134 -1.66 26.20 5.50
C TYR A 134 -1.98 26.67 6.91
N ASP A 135 -0.93 26.83 7.72
CA ASP A 135 -1.01 27.36 9.07
C ASP A 135 -0.30 28.73 9.14
N PRO A 136 -1.02 29.82 9.43
CA PRO A 136 -0.42 31.14 9.57
C PRO A 136 0.62 31.24 10.70
N GLU A 137 0.57 30.39 11.73
CA GLU A 137 1.57 30.35 12.81
C GLU A 137 2.90 29.76 12.32
N TYR A 138 2.85 28.94 11.26
CA TYR A 138 3.99 28.31 10.63
C TYR A 138 4.03 28.65 9.13
N PRO A 139 4.34 29.91 8.76
CA PRO A 139 4.19 30.41 7.38
C PRO A 139 5.08 29.72 6.33
N TYR A 140 6.09 28.98 6.80
CA TYR A 140 7.01 28.19 6.01
C TYR A 140 6.69 26.69 6.02
N THR A 141 5.71 26.24 6.80
CA THR A 141 5.30 24.84 6.86
C THR A 141 4.04 24.65 6.03
N TYR A 142 4.15 23.85 4.99
CA TYR A 142 3.03 23.50 4.13
C TYR A 142 2.79 22.01 4.23
N HIS A 143 1.53 21.62 4.33
CA HIS A 143 1.18 20.22 4.26
C HIS A 143 0.30 19.90 3.06
N VAL A 144 0.45 18.69 2.54
CA VAL A 144 -0.33 18.17 1.42
C VAL A 144 -0.91 16.83 1.81
N ILE A 145 -2.02 16.47 1.18
CA ILE A 145 -2.66 15.18 1.38
C ILE A 145 -2.29 14.30 0.18
N VAL A 146 -1.67 13.16 0.45
CA VAL A 146 -1.28 12.19 -0.58
C VAL A 146 -2.21 10.99 -0.52
N ASN A 147 -2.73 10.59 -1.68
CA ASN A 147 -3.55 9.40 -1.83
C ASN A 147 -2.81 8.37 -2.69
N ILE A 148 -2.55 7.19 -2.15
CA ILE A 148 -2.03 6.04 -2.88
C ILE A 148 -3.20 5.30 -3.51
N LEU A 149 -3.09 5.03 -4.80
CA LEU A 149 -4.15 4.54 -5.66
C LEU A 149 -3.71 3.26 -6.38
N THR A 150 -4.67 2.40 -6.70
CA THR A 150 -4.50 1.26 -7.60
C THR A 150 -5.68 1.19 -8.56
N LYS A 151 -5.52 0.49 -9.68
CA LYS A 151 -6.65 0.05 -10.51
C LYS A 151 -7.09 -1.34 -10.02
N ASN A 152 -8.38 -1.54 -9.77
CA ASN A 152 -8.92 -2.85 -9.43
C ASN A 152 -9.07 -3.72 -10.70
N ASN A 153 -9.49 -4.98 -10.55
CA ASN A 153 -9.67 -5.90 -11.68
C ASN A 153 -10.73 -5.44 -12.71
N LYS A 154 -11.58 -4.47 -12.36
CA LYS A 154 -12.59 -3.86 -13.24
C LYS A 154 -12.09 -2.56 -13.90
N GLY A 155 -10.86 -2.14 -13.59
CA GLY A 155 -10.27 -0.89 -14.05
C GLY A 155 -10.68 0.35 -13.25
N GLU A 156 -11.44 0.20 -12.17
CA GLU A 156 -11.84 1.32 -11.32
C GLU A 156 -10.68 1.71 -10.39
N ILE A 157 -10.54 3.01 -10.13
CA ILE A 157 -9.50 3.53 -9.24
C ILE A 157 -9.95 3.39 -7.79
N GLU A 158 -9.13 2.71 -6.98
CA GLU A 158 -9.34 2.51 -5.55
C GLU A 158 -8.24 3.21 -4.75
N THR A 159 -8.62 3.94 -3.70
CA THR A 159 -7.69 4.53 -2.75
C THR A 159 -7.32 3.50 -1.68
N LEU A 160 -6.02 3.19 -1.58
CA LEU A 160 -5.50 2.19 -0.65
C LEU A 160 -4.95 2.79 0.63
N ASN A 161 -4.40 4.00 0.54
CA ASN A 161 -3.85 4.70 1.69
C ASN A 161 -3.93 6.21 1.47
N THR A 162 -4.17 6.94 2.55
CA THR A 162 -4.16 8.40 2.55
C THR A 162 -3.34 8.88 3.74
N PHE A 163 -2.38 9.76 3.49
CA PHE A 163 -1.55 10.33 4.54
C PHE A 163 -1.19 11.78 4.25
N LYS A 164 -0.78 12.49 5.30
CA LYS A 164 -0.34 13.88 5.22
C LYS A 164 1.18 13.93 5.20
N ILE A 165 1.72 14.80 4.37
CA ILE A 165 3.14 15.15 4.37
C ILE A 165 3.22 16.64 4.64
N ALA A 166 4.05 17.02 5.60
CA ALA A 166 4.39 18.41 5.86
C ALA A 166 5.89 18.61 5.66
N ALA A 167 6.27 19.75 5.09
CA ALA A 167 7.67 20.15 5.00
C ALA A 167 7.80 21.64 5.30
N ASN A 168 8.92 22.00 5.92
CA ASN A 168 9.35 23.38 6.03
C ASN A 168 10.03 23.76 4.72
N VAL A 169 9.35 24.58 3.94
CA VAL A 169 9.89 25.24 2.77
C VAL A 169 10.51 26.55 3.26
N ASN A 170 11.84 26.59 3.30
CA ASN A 170 12.67 27.73 3.71
C ASN A 170 12.34 29.09 3.04
N THR A 171 11.34 29.12 2.16
CA THR A 171 10.80 30.24 1.40
C THR A 171 9.28 30.14 1.37
N THR A 172 8.57 31.27 1.39
CA THR A 172 7.12 31.31 1.13
C THR A 172 6.80 30.84 -0.28
N LEU A 173 5.78 29.98 -0.41
CA LEU A 173 5.22 29.51 -1.70
C LEU A 173 4.22 30.49 -2.31
#